data_AF-A0A2I1HM96-F1
#
_entry.id   AF-A0A2I1HM96-F1
#
_cell.length_a   1.000
_cell.length_b   1.000
_cell.length_c   1.000
_cell.angle_alpha   90.00
_cell.angle_beta   90.00
_cell.angle_gamma   90.00
#
_symmetry.space_group_name_H-M   'P 1'
#
loop_
_entity.id
_entity.type
_entity.pdbx_description
1 polymer ?
#
loop_
_entity_poly.entity_id
_entity_poly.type
_entity_poly.pdbx_seq_one_letter_code
_entity_poly.pdbx_strand_id
1 'polypeptide(L)'
;MGRERPDWRSTFKHEWKLLAKRQLSMEQYITDTHNWVCGCQYFLTNHFFLCKHLLVKQKGEESTESFGEMFEKVDSWENNITEHEECEDLYNKLITTTENTLQILREQKAVGNLKWGKSVEKNFHSIIKMQEEIKTY
;
A
#
# COMPACT_ATOMS: atom_id res chain seq x y z
N MET A 1 13.40 -14.57 -18.42
CA MET A 1 12.33 -13.76 -19.02
C MET A 1 12.46 -12.34 -18.49
N GLY A 2 12.52 -11.33 -19.36
CA GLY A 2 12.65 -9.93 -18.93
C GLY A 2 11.32 -9.42 -18.37
N ARG A 3 11.35 -8.67 -17.27
CA ARG A 3 10.16 -7.95 -16.76
C ARG A 3 9.71 -6.95 -17.82
N GLU A 4 8.51 -7.12 -18.36
CA GLU A 4 7.86 -6.12 -19.20
C GLU A 4 7.68 -4.85 -18.37
N ARG A 5 8.12 -3.71 -18.92
CA ARG A 5 7.95 -2.42 -18.26
C ARG A 5 6.58 -1.87 -18.67
N PRO A 6 5.80 -1.31 -17.73
CA PRO A 6 4.55 -0.67 -18.10
C PRO A 6 4.75 0.42 -19.15
N ASP A 7 3.89 0.47 -20.16
CA ASP A 7 4.01 1.39 -21.31
C ASP A 7 4.09 2.87 -20.88
N TRP A 8 3.40 3.23 -19.79
CA TRP A 8 3.36 4.58 -19.23
C TRP A 8 4.71 5.09 -18.72
N ARG A 9 5.64 4.18 -18.38
CA ARG A 9 6.96 4.54 -17.80
C ARG A 9 7.79 5.38 -18.75
N SER A 10 7.70 5.09 -20.05
CA SER A 10 8.42 5.84 -21.08
C SER A 10 7.89 7.27 -21.21
N THR A 11 6.56 7.42 -21.21
CA THR A 11 5.84 8.71 -21.27
C THR A 11 6.10 9.55 -20.03
N PHE A 12 6.02 8.97 -18.83
CA PHE A 12 6.34 9.66 -17.57
C PHE A 12 7.79 10.18 -17.55
N LYS A 13 8.75 9.33 -17.93
CA LYS A 13 10.17 9.72 -17.98
C LYS A 13 10.42 10.86 -18.98
N HIS A 14 9.69 10.87 -20.08
CA HIS A 14 9.76 11.95 -21.06
C HIS A 14 9.25 13.27 -20.47
N GLU A 15 8.05 13.27 -19.89
CA GLU A 15 7.43 14.42 -19.22
C GLU A 15 8.30 15.00 -18.09
N TRP A 16 8.86 14.13 -17.25
CA TRP A 16 9.76 14.53 -16.17
C TRP A 16 11.02 15.24 -16.71
N LYS A 17 11.67 14.69 -17.73
CA LYS A 17 12.85 15.29 -18.35
C LYS A 17 12.52 16.64 -19.00
N LEU A 18 11.35 16.75 -19.64
CA LEU A 18 10.89 18.00 -20.22
C LEU A 18 10.71 19.06 -19.12
N LEU A 19 9.97 18.71 -18.06
CA LEU A 19 9.73 19.60 -16.94
C LEU A 19 11.03 20.01 -16.27
N ALA A 20 11.92 19.07 -15.95
CA ALA A 20 13.21 19.35 -15.33
C ALA A 20 14.05 20.39 -16.09
N LYS A 21 13.88 20.50 -17.42
CA LYS A 21 14.58 21.48 -18.26
C LYS A 21 13.87 22.84 -18.41
N ARG A 22 12.58 22.93 -18.10
CA ARG A 22 11.82 24.18 -18.23
C ARG A 22 12.33 25.24 -17.27
N GLN A 23 12.33 26.50 -17.71
CA GLN A 23 12.52 27.65 -16.85
C GLN A 23 11.18 27.99 -16.18
N LEU A 24 11.21 28.32 -14.88
CA LEU A 24 10.03 28.78 -14.17
C LEU A 24 9.84 30.28 -14.43
N SER A 25 8.64 30.67 -14.84
CA SER A 25 8.19 32.05 -14.67
C SER A 25 7.96 32.30 -13.17
N MET A 26 8.17 33.53 -12.68
CA MET A 26 8.07 33.88 -11.25
C MET A 26 6.64 33.88 -10.69
N GLU A 27 5.70 33.16 -11.30
CA GLU A 27 4.32 33.10 -10.85
C GLU A 27 4.23 32.25 -9.57
N GLN A 28 3.77 32.89 -8.48
CA GLN A 28 3.57 32.21 -7.19
C GLN A 28 2.28 31.39 -7.22
N TYR A 29 2.41 30.11 -7.55
CA TYR A 29 1.37 29.11 -7.34
C TYR A 29 1.50 28.48 -5.95
N ILE A 30 0.37 28.23 -5.29
CA ILE A 30 0.33 27.42 -4.07
C ILE A 30 0.91 26.04 -4.40
N THR A 31 2.01 25.68 -3.74
CA THR A 31 2.74 24.43 -3.98
C THR A 31 3.09 23.80 -2.64
N ASP A 32 2.43 22.69 -2.35
CA ASP A 32 2.66 21.84 -1.18
C ASP A 32 3.41 20.57 -1.61
N THR A 33 4.69 20.49 -1.24
CA THR A 33 5.54 19.34 -1.55
C THR A 33 5.29 18.15 -0.64
N HIS A 34 4.76 18.37 0.56
CA HIS A 34 4.47 17.28 1.51
C HIS A 34 3.27 16.47 1.04
N ASN A 35 2.26 17.17 0.51
CA ASN A 35 1.06 16.54 -0.03
C ASN A 35 1.12 16.32 -1.56
N TRP A 36 2.24 16.67 -2.22
CA TRP A 36 2.43 16.59 -3.67
C TRP A 36 1.33 17.31 -4.48
N VAL A 37 0.94 18.52 -4.06
CA VAL A 37 -0.11 19.32 -4.71
C VAL A 37 0.44 20.64 -5.23
N CYS A 38 0.07 21.03 -6.45
CA CYS A 38 0.38 22.35 -6.99
C CYS A 38 -0.83 22.97 -7.69
N GLY A 39 -1.11 24.25 -7.42
CA GLY A 39 -2.20 24.98 -8.07
C GLY A 39 -1.89 25.49 -9.48
N CYS A 40 -0.78 25.08 -10.11
CA CYS A 40 -0.44 25.57 -11.45
C CYS A 40 -1.24 24.84 -12.55
N GLN A 41 -1.53 25.54 -13.64
CA GLN A 41 -2.30 24.99 -14.75
C GLN A 41 -1.69 23.68 -15.27
N TYR A 42 -0.36 23.61 -15.37
CA TYR A 42 0.31 22.41 -15.87
C TYR A 42 0.05 21.19 -14.98
N PHE A 43 0.06 21.35 -13.66
CA PHE A 43 -0.23 20.26 -12.72
C PHE A 43 -1.65 19.73 -12.91
N LEU A 44 -2.63 20.63 -13.04
CA LEU A 44 -4.05 20.26 -13.20
C LEU A 44 -4.35 19.58 -14.54
N THR A 45 -3.55 19.86 -15.58
CA THR A 45 -3.74 19.28 -16.93
C THR A 45 -2.83 18.11 -17.25
N ASN A 46 -1.82 17.83 -16.42
CA ASN A 46 -0.85 16.77 -16.68
C ASN A 46 -1.39 15.42 -16.17
N HIS A 47 -1.38 14.40 -17.03
CA HIS A 47 -1.85 13.04 -16.70
C HIS A 47 -1.15 12.41 -15.48
N PHE A 48 0.08 12.84 -15.19
CA PHE A 48 0.87 12.33 -14.08
C PHE A 48 0.89 13.28 -12.88
N PHE A 49 0.03 14.31 -12.85
CA PHE A 49 0.00 15.34 -11.81
C PHE A 49 1.39 15.90 -11.49
N LEU A 50 2.17 16.15 -12.55
CA LEU A 50 3.56 16.54 -12.45
C LEU A 50 3.74 17.97 -12.96
N CYS A 51 4.52 18.79 -12.24
CA CYS A 51 4.90 20.11 -12.71
C CYS A 51 6.30 20.51 -12.23
N LYS A 52 6.88 21.51 -12.88
CA LYS A 52 8.22 22.00 -12.53
C LYS A 52 8.31 22.57 -11.11
N HIS A 53 7.23 23.12 -10.56
CA HIS A 53 7.21 23.67 -9.20
C HIS A 53 7.48 22.60 -8.13
N LEU A 54 6.89 21.42 -8.29
CA LEU A 54 7.14 20.26 -7.41
C LEU A 54 8.59 19.77 -7.55
N LEU A 55 9.13 19.76 -8.77
CA LEU A 55 10.50 19.34 -9.04
C LEU A 55 11.58 20.30 -8.53
N VAL A 56 11.31 21.60 -8.46
CA VAL A 56 12.31 22.61 -8.07
C VAL A 56 12.47 22.70 -6.57
N LYS A 57 11.39 22.55 -5.78
CA LYS A 57 11.52 22.58 -4.31
C LYS A 57 12.37 21.44 -3.76
N GLN A 58 12.37 20.26 -4.41
CA GLN A 58 13.31 19.17 -4.03
C GLN A 58 14.78 19.48 -4.32
N LYS A 59 15.08 20.50 -5.15
CA LYS A 59 16.45 20.86 -5.51
C LYS A 59 17.10 21.84 -4.52
N GLY A 60 16.33 22.38 -3.56
CA GLY A 60 16.81 23.30 -2.52
C GLY A 60 17.32 22.60 -1.26
N GLU A 61 17.10 21.31 -1.14
CA GLU A 61 17.73 20.44 -0.14
C GLU A 61 18.58 19.45 -0.93
N GLU A 62 19.81 19.20 -0.48
CA GLU A 62 20.76 18.29 -1.12
C GLU A 62 20.23 16.84 -1.11
N SER A 63 19.28 16.52 -1.99
CA SER A 63 19.02 15.14 -2.38
C SER A 63 19.57 14.97 -3.78
N THR A 64 20.80 14.45 -3.86
CA THR A 64 21.39 13.88 -5.07
C THR A 64 20.72 12.55 -5.42
N GLU A 65 19.40 12.45 -5.27
CA GLU A 65 18.70 11.21 -5.61
C GLU A 65 18.43 11.22 -7.10
N SER A 66 19.10 10.31 -7.81
CA SER A 66 18.90 10.18 -9.25
C SER A 66 17.46 9.72 -9.53
N PHE A 67 16.94 10.04 -10.72
CA PHE A 67 15.62 9.56 -11.19
C PHE A 67 15.44 8.03 -11.06
N GLY A 68 16.55 7.26 -11.02
CA GLY A 68 16.51 5.83 -10.74
C GLY A 68 16.14 5.53 -9.30
N GLU A 69 16.79 6.20 -8.34
CA GLU A 69 16.57 5.99 -6.90
C GLU A 69 15.17 6.38 -6.45
N MET A 70 14.63 7.49 -6.97
CA MET A 70 13.26 7.90 -6.65
C MET A 70 12.22 6.89 -7.17
N PHE A 71 12.43 6.32 -8.36
CA PHE A 71 11.52 5.34 -8.94
C PHE A 71 11.66 3.96 -8.27
N GLU A 72 12.88 3.55 -7.89
CA GLU A 72 13.06 2.33 -7.10
C GLU A 72 12.44 2.44 -5.71
N LYS A 73 12.43 3.63 -5.11
CA LYS A 73 11.69 3.88 -3.86
C LYS A 73 10.18 3.83 -4.05
N VAL A 74 9.64 4.36 -5.15
CA VAL A 74 8.21 4.27 -5.46
C VAL A 74 7.80 2.83 -5.75
N ASP A 75 8.53 2.10 -6.60
CA ASP A 75 8.31 0.68 -6.86
C ASP A 75 8.43 -0.14 -5.56
N SER A 76 9.43 0.16 -4.70
CA SER A 76 9.57 -0.48 -3.39
C SER A 76 8.41 -0.15 -2.45
N TRP A 77 7.92 1.08 -2.46
CA TRP A 77 6.81 1.51 -1.62
C TRP A 77 5.48 0.92 -2.10
N GLU A 78 5.21 0.91 -3.41
CA GLU A 78 4.04 0.24 -4.00
C GLU A 78 4.03 -1.25 -3.69
N ASN A 79 5.18 -1.94 -3.76
CA ASN A 79 5.28 -3.34 -3.35
C ASN A 79 5.05 -3.52 -1.85
N ASN A 80 5.63 -2.66 -1.00
CA ASN A 80 5.40 -2.72 0.46
C ASN A 80 3.94 -2.39 0.84
N ILE A 81 3.28 -1.47 0.13
CA ILE A 81 1.86 -1.15 0.32
C ILE A 81 1.02 -2.36 -0.09
N THR A 82 1.31 -2.95 -1.25
CA THR A 82 0.57 -4.12 -1.75
C THR A 82 0.75 -5.32 -0.80
N GLU A 83 1.97 -5.59 -0.33
CA GLU A 83 2.23 -6.66 0.66
C GLU A 83 1.57 -6.37 2.01
N HIS A 84 1.52 -5.10 2.44
CA HIS A 84 0.84 -4.72 3.67
C HIS A 84 -0.69 -4.85 3.55
N GLU A 85 -1.27 -4.45 2.43
CA GLU A 85 -2.70 -4.62 2.14
C GLU A 85 -3.08 -6.11 2.05
N GLU A 86 -2.29 -6.93 1.36
CA GLU A 86 -2.49 -8.39 1.31
C GLU A 86 -2.38 -9.04 2.70
N CYS A 87 -1.45 -8.56 3.54
CA CYS A 87 -1.29 -9.00 4.92
C CYS A 87 -2.50 -8.62 5.79
N GLU A 88 -2.98 -7.38 5.71
CA GLU A 88 -4.17 -6.92 6.40
C GLU A 88 -5.42 -7.69 5.95
N ASP A 89 -5.61 -7.91 4.67
CA ASP A 89 -6.72 -8.70 4.14
C ASP A 89 -6.69 -10.15 4.65
N LEU A 90 -5.49 -10.75 4.77
CA LEU A 90 -5.32 -12.06 5.39
C LEU A 90 -5.77 -12.05 6.85
N TYR A 91 -5.32 -11.07 7.65
CA TYR A 91 -5.72 -10.95 9.06
C TYR A 91 -7.23 -10.72 9.19
N ASN A 92 -7.80 -9.81 8.41
CA ASN A 92 -9.23 -9.51 8.40
C ASN A 92 -10.06 -10.76 8.08
N LYS A 93 -9.62 -11.57 7.10
CA LYS A 93 -10.26 -12.84 6.76
C LYS A 93 -10.20 -13.85 7.90
N LEU A 94 -9.04 -14.00 8.56
CA LEU A 94 -8.86 -14.93 9.68
C LEU A 94 -9.71 -14.51 10.89
N ILE A 95 -9.75 -13.22 11.22
CA ILE A 95 -10.57 -12.65 12.30
C ILE A 95 -12.05 -12.91 12.02
N THR A 96 -12.55 -12.48 10.86
CA THR A 96 -13.97 -12.63 10.47
C THR A 96 -14.39 -14.10 10.50
N THR A 97 -13.55 -15.01 9.98
CA THR A 97 -13.84 -16.45 9.99
C THR A 97 -13.93 -16.99 11.41
N THR A 98 -13.04 -16.54 12.30
CA THR A 98 -13.02 -16.97 13.70
C THR A 98 -14.24 -16.47 14.46
N GLU A 99 -14.65 -15.21 14.26
CA GLU A 99 -15.86 -14.63 14.85
C GLU A 99 -17.13 -15.36 14.42
N ASN A 100 -17.27 -15.62 13.12
CA ASN A 100 -18.39 -16.40 12.58
C ASN A 100 -18.42 -17.81 13.17
N THR A 101 -17.26 -18.45 13.29
CA THR A 101 -17.15 -19.78 13.90
C THR A 101 -17.53 -19.76 15.37
N LEU A 102 -17.10 -18.75 16.13
CA LEU A 102 -17.47 -18.56 17.53
C LEU A 102 -18.98 -18.39 17.69
N GLN A 103 -19.62 -17.64 16.81
CA GLN A 103 -21.06 -17.45 16.80
C GLN A 103 -21.79 -18.80 16.61
N ILE A 104 -21.37 -19.61 15.64
CA ILE A 104 -21.92 -20.95 15.42
C ILE A 104 -21.72 -21.84 16.65
N LEU A 105 -20.53 -21.82 17.27
CA LEU A 105 -20.27 -22.60 18.50
C LEU A 105 -21.22 -22.21 19.64
N ARG A 106 -21.50 -20.91 19.82
CA ARG A 106 -22.45 -20.41 20.82
C ARG A 106 -23.87 -20.90 20.55
N GLU A 107 -24.31 -20.85 19.30
CA GLU A 107 -25.64 -21.34 18.89
C GLU A 107 -25.78 -22.84 19.11
N GLN A 108 -24.79 -23.63 18.66
CA GLN A 108 -24.79 -25.09 18.84
C GLN A 108 -24.72 -25.50 20.31
N LYS A 109 -24.03 -24.72 21.15
CA LYS A 109 -24.02 -24.89 22.61
C LYS A 109 -25.39 -24.59 23.21
N ALA A 110 -26.07 -23.53 22.78
CA ALA A 110 -27.38 -23.15 23.28
C ALA A 110 -28.46 -24.21 23.00
N VAL A 111 -28.38 -24.88 21.85
CA VAL A 111 -29.28 -25.99 21.49
C VAL A 111 -28.82 -27.35 22.05
N GLY A 112 -27.70 -27.40 22.78
CA GLY A 112 -27.20 -28.63 23.41
C GLY A 112 -26.67 -29.69 22.44
N ASN A 113 -26.16 -29.31 21.25
CA ASN A 113 -25.68 -30.25 20.24
C ASN A 113 -24.28 -30.83 20.55
N LEU A 114 -24.20 -31.61 21.63
CA LEU A 114 -22.94 -32.14 22.16
C LEU A 114 -22.21 -33.10 21.20
N LYS A 115 -22.96 -33.84 20.37
CA LYS A 115 -22.36 -34.76 19.38
C LYS A 115 -21.61 -33.97 18.30
N TRP A 116 -22.21 -32.90 17.79
CA TRP A 116 -21.55 -32.01 16.84
C TRP A 116 -20.33 -31.33 17.45
N GLY A 117 -20.44 -30.83 18.69
CA GLY A 117 -19.32 -30.23 19.42
C GLY A 117 -18.09 -31.13 19.51
N LYS A 118 -18.28 -32.40 19.89
CA LYS A 118 -17.19 -33.42 19.92
C LYS A 118 -16.58 -33.70 18.54
N SER A 119 -17.38 -33.62 17.48
CA SER A 119 -16.87 -33.80 16.12
C SER A 119 -16.01 -32.62 15.68
N VAL A 120 -16.40 -31.40 16.06
CA VAL A 120 -15.76 -30.15 15.65
C VAL A 120 -14.50 -29.86 16.45
N GLU A 121 -14.41 -30.30 17.71
CA GLU A 121 -13.22 -30.15 18.58
C GLU A 121 -11.91 -30.51 17.88
N LYS A 122 -11.89 -31.58 17.08
CA LYS A 122 -10.71 -32.04 16.34
C LYS A 122 -10.14 -30.98 15.40
N ASN A 123 -10.99 -30.12 14.85
CA ASN A 123 -10.57 -29.05 13.94
C ASN A 123 -9.83 -27.93 14.67
N PHE A 124 -9.99 -27.83 16.00
CA PHE A 124 -9.37 -26.80 16.83
C PHE A 124 -8.03 -27.21 17.41
N HIS A 125 -7.61 -28.48 17.30
CA HIS A 125 -6.36 -28.96 17.92
C HIS A 125 -5.14 -28.11 17.54
N SER A 126 -4.94 -27.81 16.26
CA SER A 126 -3.80 -27.00 15.81
C SER A 126 -3.87 -25.56 16.34
N ILE A 127 -5.08 -25.00 16.46
CA ILE A 127 -5.31 -23.65 16.98
C ILE A 127 -5.03 -23.60 18.48
N ILE A 128 -5.50 -24.61 19.23
CA ILE A 128 -5.25 -24.74 20.67
C ILE A 128 -3.75 -24.85 20.93
N LYS A 129 -3.05 -25.72 20.17
CA LYS A 129 -1.60 -25.89 20.28
C LYS A 129 -0.85 -24.58 20.01
N MET A 130 -1.21 -23.86 18.95
CA MET A 130 -0.63 -22.55 18.64
C MET A 130 -0.83 -21.54 19.79
N GLN A 131 -2.01 -21.52 20.42
CA GLN A 131 -2.28 -20.65 21.57
C GLN A 131 -1.45 -21.02 22.81
N GLU A 132 -1.23 -22.31 23.04
CA GLU A 132 -0.37 -22.78 24.13
C GLU A 132 1.08 -22.35 23.91
N GLU A 133 1.62 -22.55 22.70
CA GLU A 133 2.98 -22.15 22.35
C GLU A 133 3.19 -20.64 22.51
N ILE A 134 2.25 -19.80 22.05
CA ILE A 134 2.34 -18.34 22.19
C ILE A 134 2.36 -17.91 23.66
N LYS A 135 1.60 -18.58 24.54
CA LYS A 135 1.56 -18.25 25.98
C LYS A 135 2.82 -18.65 26.75
N THR A 136 3.62 -19.56 26.19
CA THR A 136 4.86 -20.03 26.81
C THR A 136 6.09 -19.18 26.49
N TYR A 137 5.97 -18.24 25.56
CA TYR A 137 6.95 -17.18 25.30
C TYR A 137 6.69 -15.96 26.18
#